data_AF-X6NA11-F1
#
_entry.id   AF-X6NA11-F1
#
_cell.length_a   1.000
_cell.length_b   1.000
_cell.length_c   1.000
_cell.angle_alpha   90.00
_cell.angle_beta   90.00
_cell.angle_gamma   90.00
#
_symmetry.space_group_name_H-M   'P 1'
#
loop_
_entity.id
_entity.type
_entity.pdbx_description
1 polymer ?
#
loop_
_entity_poly.entity_id
_entity_poly.type
_entity_poly.pdbx_seq_one_letter_code
_entity_poly.pdbx_strand_id
1 'polypeptide(L)'
;MYIYKGPLRLLAWEIFDRLNKEQVRCNLETGEERCIEEDVGLTACTTEMVNMEEIYDVAVLDEIQIMSATSRGGAWTRALLGIRAKELHLCGDESVKQLVGVLAQRCGDDIEFREYKRLCPLRVDKPLTNFTDIRKGDCIVGFSRNDIYELKRSVESTTPFRCALVYGRLPPPNRRTQAQLFNDQEIPYDVLIASDAIGTLQI
;
A
#
# COMPACT_ATOMS: atom_id res chain seq x y z
N MET A 1 4.71 23.56 -3.86
CA MET A 1 4.14 22.34 -4.49
C MET A 1 4.36 21.14 -3.58
N TYR A 2 3.47 20.17 -3.64
CA TYR A 2 3.42 19.01 -2.74
C TYR A 2 3.37 17.72 -3.57
N ILE A 3 4.07 16.69 -3.12
CA ILE A 3 4.08 15.40 -3.81
C ILE A 3 3.96 14.23 -2.83
N TYR A 4 3.04 13.31 -3.11
CA TYR A 4 2.93 12.01 -2.45
C TYR A 4 3.42 10.91 -3.38
N LYS A 5 4.21 9.98 -2.84
CA LYS A 5 4.73 8.83 -3.58
C LYS A 5 4.40 7.52 -2.90
N GLY A 6 3.64 6.68 -3.59
CA GLY A 6 3.34 5.31 -3.17
C GLY A 6 4.11 4.26 -3.97
N PRO A 7 4.37 3.07 -3.40
CA PRO A 7 4.97 1.95 -4.13
C PRO A 7 4.07 1.30 -5.17
N LEU A 8 2.77 1.56 -5.10
CA LEU A 8 1.78 0.90 -5.93
C LEU A 8 0.85 1.95 -6.52
N ARG A 9 0.45 1.70 -7.76
CA ARG A 9 -0.58 2.49 -8.45
C ARG A 9 -1.86 2.63 -7.62
N LEU A 10 -2.26 1.57 -6.91
CA LEU A 10 -3.46 1.59 -6.08
C LEU A 10 -3.36 2.60 -4.94
N LEU A 11 -2.19 2.73 -4.30
CA LEU A 11 -1.99 3.71 -3.23
C LEU A 11 -1.97 5.15 -3.78
N ALA A 12 -1.35 5.37 -4.93
CA ALA A 12 -1.41 6.69 -5.59
C ALA A 12 -2.86 7.07 -5.92
N TRP A 13 -3.64 6.11 -6.45
CA TRP A 13 -5.05 6.29 -6.75
C TRP A 13 -5.90 6.54 -5.50
N GLU A 14 -5.64 5.81 -4.41
CA GLU A 14 -6.35 6.00 -3.14
C GLU A 14 -6.12 7.39 -2.55
N ILE A 15 -4.87 7.86 -2.50
CA ILE A 15 -4.55 9.20 -2.03
C ILE A 15 -5.23 10.26 -2.90
N PHE A 16 -5.18 10.10 -4.22
CA PHE A 16 -5.87 10.97 -5.16
C PHE A 16 -7.39 11.00 -4.91
N ASP A 17 -8.05 9.84 -4.80
CA ASP A 17 -9.50 9.73 -4.57
C ASP A 17 -9.90 10.32 -3.22
N ARG A 18 -9.14 10.02 -2.15
CA ARG A 18 -9.40 10.52 -0.79
C ARG A 18 -9.30 12.04 -0.72
N LEU A 19 -8.21 12.62 -1.23
CA LEU A 19 -7.99 14.06 -1.19
C LEU A 19 -9.04 14.83 -1.98
N ASN A 20 -9.36 14.39 -3.19
CA ASN A 20 -10.38 15.06 -4.00
C ASN A 20 -11.79 14.95 -3.37
N LYS A 21 -12.12 13.82 -2.72
CA LYS A 21 -13.37 13.69 -1.93
C LYS A 21 -13.42 14.68 -0.76
N GLU A 22 -12.28 14.90 -0.10
CA GLU A 22 -12.11 15.91 0.96
C GLU A 22 -11.99 17.36 0.42
N GLN A 23 -12.25 17.59 -0.88
CA GLN A 23 -12.17 18.90 -1.54
C GLN A 23 -10.75 19.49 -1.60
N VAL A 24 -9.72 18.66 -1.46
CA VAL A 24 -8.32 19.04 -1.70
C VAL A 24 -7.95 18.62 -3.12
N ARG A 25 -7.81 19.60 -4.02
CA ARG A 25 -7.44 19.34 -5.43
C ARG A 25 -6.09 18.63 -5.48
N CYS A 26 -6.07 17.44 -6.08
CA CYS A 26 -4.89 16.60 -6.21
C CYS A 26 -4.82 16.02 -7.62
N ASN A 27 -3.67 16.11 -8.28
CA ASN A 27 -3.38 15.43 -9.55
C ASN A 27 -3.01 13.96 -9.30
N LEU A 28 -3.17 13.12 -10.33
CA LEU A 28 -2.72 11.72 -10.33
C LEU A 28 -1.73 11.50 -11.47
N GLU A 29 -0.55 10.97 -11.13
CA GLU A 29 0.45 10.58 -12.14
C GLU A 29 1.00 9.17 -11.88
N THR A 30 0.71 8.26 -12.80
CA THR A 30 1.17 6.88 -12.75
C THR A 30 1.75 6.49 -14.12
N GLY A 31 2.36 5.31 -14.22
CA GLY A 31 2.91 4.84 -15.50
C GLY A 31 1.85 4.63 -16.58
N GLU A 32 0.60 4.34 -16.21
CA GLU A 32 -0.48 4.05 -17.17
C GLU A 32 -1.59 5.11 -17.22
N GLU A 33 -1.76 5.91 -16.17
CA GLU A 33 -2.84 6.89 -16.04
C GLU A 33 -2.31 8.23 -15.55
N ARG A 34 -2.80 9.30 -16.17
CA ARG A 34 -2.47 10.69 -15.84
C ARG A 34 -3.74 11.54 -15.82
N CYS A 35 -4.02 12.13 -14.67
CA CYS A 35 -5.08 13.12 -14.46
C CYS A 35 -4.40 14.38 -13.93
N ILE A 36 -4.12 15.32 -14.82
CA ILE A 36 -3.35 16.53 -14.52
C ILE A 36 -4.21 17.73 -14.87
N GLU A 37 -4.49 18.56 -13.88
CA GLU A 37 -5.09 19.87 -14.04
C GLU A 37 -4.04 20.96 -13.84
N GLU A 38 -4.14 22.02 -14.64
CA GLU A 38 -3.36 23.23 -14.42
C GLU A 38 -3.78 23.91 -13.09
N ASP A 39 -2.85 24.60 -12.45
CA ASP A 39 -3.00 25.25 -11.13
C ASP A 39 -3.26 24.34 -9.92
N VAL A 40 -3.02 23.03 -10.04
CA VAL A 40 -3.06 22.09 -8.91
C VAL A 40 -1.66 21.85 -8.37
N GLY A 41 -1.41 22.30 -7.15
CA GLY A 41 -0.09 22.25 -6.50
C GLY A 41 0.24 20.94 -5.78
N LEU A 42 -0.63 19.92 -5.82
CA LEU A 42 -0.48 18.63 -5.14
C LEU A 42 -0.63 17.48 -6.13
N THR A 43 0.33 16.55 -6.13
CA THR A 43 0.31 15.39 -7.02
C THR A 43 0.53 14.10 -6.25
N ALA A 44 -0.34 13.12 -6.44
CA ALA A 44 -0.15 11.74 -6.00
C ALA A 44 0.43 10.91 -7.16
N CYS A 45 1.58 10.30 -6.96
CA CYS A 45 2.23 9.51 -8.00
C CYS A 45 2.85 8.20 -7.50
N THR A 46 3.19 7.32 -8.43
CA THR A 46 4.07 6.19 -8.14
C THR A 46 5.51 6.65 -8.00
N THR A 47 6.29 6.05 -7.10
CA THR A 47 7.69 6.44 -6.84
C THR A 47 8.54 6.57 -8.10
N GLU A 48 8.33 5.72 -9.09
CA GLU A 48 9.03 5.73 -10.38
C GLU A 48 8.76 6.97 -11.26
N MET A 49 7.63 7.66 -11.04
CA MET A 49 7.15 8.76 -11.89
C MET A 49 7.49 10.14 -11.34
N VAL A 50 8.33 10.24 -10.31
CA VAL A 50 8.69 11.54 -9.76
C VAL A 50 9.42 12.43 -10.76
N ASN A 51 9.02 13.70 -10.80
CA ASN A 51 9.82 14.75 -11.38
C ASN A 51 10.92 15.21 -10.41
N MET A 52 12.19 14.98 -10.78
CA MET A 52 13.35 15.35 -9.96
C MET A 52 13.85 16.77 -10.23
N GLU A 53 13.37 17.41 -11.29
CA GLU A 53 13.77 18.77 -11.67
C GLU A 53 12.99 19.82 -10.88
N GLU A 54 11.76 19.46 -10.49
CA GLU A 54 10.82 20.30 -9.78
C GLU A 54 11.19 20.48 -8.30
N ILE A 55 10.85 21.65 -7.74
CA ILE A 55 11.10 21.99 -6.33
C ILE A 55 9.79 21.90 -5.56
N TYR A 56 9.78 21.05 -4.54
CA TYR A 56 8.65 20.83 -3.66
C TYR A 56 8.83 21.54 -2.31
N ASP A 57 7.74 21.98 -1.71
CA ASP A 57 7.73 22.41 -0.32
C ASP A 57 7.78 21.17 0.58
N VAL A 58 6.92 20.18 0.29
CA VAL A 58 6.89 18.91 1.02
C VAL A 58 6.78 17.73 0.05
N ALA A 59 7.57 16.70 0.30
CA ALA A 59 7.47 15.42 -0.39
C ALA A 59 7.27 14.28 0.62
N VAL A 60 6.42 13.31 0.27
CA VAL A 60 6.22 12.08 1.05
C VAL A 60 6.68 10.89 0.22
N LEU A 61 7.58 10.09 0.78
CA LEU A 61 8.03 8.83 0.20
C LEU A 61 7.58 7.69 1.10
N ASP A 62 6.57 6.95 0.64
CA ASP A 62 5.99 5.83 1.37
C ASP A 62 6.74 4.52 1.13
N GLU A 63 6.63 3.61 2.10
CA GLU A 63 7.24 2.28 2.14
C GLU A 63 8.75 2.30 1.82
N ILE A 64 9.50 3.17 2.49
CA ILE A 64 10.93 3.44 2.22
C ILE A 64 11.81 2.19 2.31
N GLN A 65 11.44 1.18 3.08
CA GLN A 65 12.14 -0.12 3.16
C GLN A 65 12.22 -0.87 1.84
N ILE A 66 11.38 -0.53 0.86
CA ILE A 66 11.49 -1.07 -0.50
C ILE A 66 12.82 -0.67 -1.14
N MET A 67 13.53 0.35 -0.64
CA MET A 67 14.88 0.67 -1.08
C MET A 67 15.87 -0.51 -0.97
N SER A 68 15.61 -1.45 -0.06
CA SER A 68 16.42 -2.66 0.11
C SER A 68 16.07 -3.78 -0.90
N ALA A 69 15.00 -3.61 -1.69
CA ALA A 69 14.60 -4.60 -2.69
C ALA A 69 15.52 -4.56 -3.92
N THR A 70 15.98 -5.74 -4.36
CA THR A 70 16.90 -5.87 -5.50
C THR A 70 16.32 -5.44 -6.84
N SER A 71 15.01 -5.59 -7.04
CA SER A 71 14.33 -5.30 -8.31
C SER A 71 13.85 -3.85 -8.43
N ARG A 72 13.24 -3.30 -7.38
CA ARG A 72 12.59 -1.97 -7.40
C ARG A 72 13.25 -0.93 -6.49
N GLY A 73 14.16 -1.33 -5.59
CA GLY A 73 14.74 -0.42 -4.60
C GLY A 73 15.50 0.76 -5.19
N GLY A 74 16.03 0.62 -6.41
CA GLY A 74 16.67 1.72 -7.14
C GLY A 74 15.77 2.94 -7.33
N ALA A 75 14.45 2.78 -7.44
CA ALA A 75 13.52 3.90 -7.53
C ALA A 75 13.44 4.69 -6.22
N TRP A 76 13.42 4.01 -5.06
CA TRP A 76 13.42 4.64 -3.74
C TRP A 76 14.74 5.31 -3.43
N THR A 77 15.88 4.65 -3.70
CA THR A 77 17.19 5.25 -3.50
C THR A 77 17.37 6.50 -4.36
N ARG A 78 16.91 6.45 -5.62
CA ARG A 78 16.90 7.63 -6.50
C ARG A 78 16.01 8.72 -5.91
N ALA A 79 14.78 8.39 -5.52
CA ALA A 79 13.82 9.32 -4.92
C ALA A 79 14.38 10.00 -3.65
N LEU A 80 14.88 9.21 -2.71
CA LEU A 80 15.46 9.69 -1.46
C LEU A 80 16.59 10.70 -1.67
N LEU A 81 17.50 10.43 -2.61
CA LEU A 81 18.68 11.27 -2.85
C LEU A 81 18.45 12.40 -3.85
N GLY A 82 17.41 12.32 -4.68
CA GLY A 82 17.23 13.22 -5.83
C GLY A 82 16.02 14.13 -5.75
N ILE A 83 15.05 13.89 -4.85
CA ILE A 83 13.92 14.80 -4.67
C ILE A 83 14.46 16.12 -4.13
N ARG A 84 14.05 17.22 -4.77
CA ARG A 84 14.35 18.58 -4.31
C ARG A 84 13.16 19.08 -3.50
N ALA A 85 13.10 18.74 -2.22
CA ALA A 85 12.05 19.19 -1.30
C ALA A 85 12.65 19.95 -0.11
N LYS A 86 11.92 20.94 0.43
CA LYS A 86 12.31 21.59 1.69
C LYS A 86 12.14 20.65 2.88
N GLU A 87 11.07 19.85 2.86
CA GLU A 87 10.82 18.79 3.84
C GLU A 87 10.50 17.47 3.12
N LEU A 88 11.23 16.42 3.45
CA LEU A 88 11.04 15.08 2.90
C LEU A 88 10.62 14.12 4.02
N HIS A 89 9.34 13.73 4.02
CA HIS A 89 8.83 12.72 4.94
C HIS A 89 9.02 11.32 4.38
N LEU A 90 9.60 10.45 5.19
CA LEU A 90 9.81 9.05 4.87
C LEU A 90 8.89 8.21 5.76
N CYS A 91 8.06 7.37 5.16
CA CYS A 91 7.19 6.43 5.87
C CYS A 91 7.66 5.00 5.59
N GLY A 92 7.80 4.19 6.64
CA GLY A 92 8.25 2.80 6.52
C GLY A 92 8.60 2.21 7.88
N ASP A 93 9.17 1.01 7.87
CA ASP A 93 9.53 0.30 9.10
C ASP A 93 10.93 0.67 9.63
N GLU A 94 11.22 0.23 10.86
CA GLU A 94 12.44 0.58 11.58
C GLU A 94 13.72 0.04 10.94
N SER A 95 13.64 -0.99 10.09
CA SER A 95 14.82 -1.61 9.45
C SER A 95 15.67 -0.64 8.64
N VAL A 96 15.08 0.42 8.10
CA VAL A 96 15.81 1.43 7.31
C VAL A 96 16.43 2.56 8.13
N LYS A 97 16.08 2.68 9.41
CA LYS A 97 16.42 3.84 10.25
C LYS A 97 17.92 4.14 10.25
N GLN A 98 18.74 3.10 10.39
CA GLN A 98 20.20 3.23 10.35
C GLN A 98 20.72 3.68 8.99
N LEU A 99 20.22 3.08 7.90
CA LEU A 99 20.67 3.40 6.55
C LEU A 99 20.31 4.84 6.17
N VAL A 100 19.06 5.24 6.41
CA VAL A 100 18.57 6.60 6.14
C VAL A 100 19.36 7.62 6.97
N GLY A 101 19.63 7.34 8.24
CA GLY A 101 20.46 8.24 9.08
C GLY A 101 21.87 8.44 8.54
N VAL A 102 22.52 7.38 8.06
CA VAL A 102 23.86 7.49 7.43
C VAL A 102 23.80 8.29 6.12
N LEU A 103 22.74 8.12 5.32
CA LEU A 103 22.58 8.85 4.06
C LEU A 103 22.34 10.35 4.31
N ALA A 104 21.44 10.70 5.23
CA ALA A 104 21.17 12.08 5.61
C ALA A 104 22.45 12.79 6.10
N GLN A 105 23.21 12.14 6.99
CA GLN A 105 24.48 12.68 7.47
C GLN A 105 25.50 12.91 6.35
N ARG A 106 25.57 12.02 5.35
CA ARG A 106 26.48 12.15 4.20
C ARG A 106 26.06 13.26 3.24
N CYS A 107 24.75 13.49 3.09
CA CYS A 107 24.23 14.58 2.27
C CYS A 107 24.28 15.93 3.01
N GLY A 108 24.47 15.92 4.33
CA GLY A 108 24.46 17.13 5.15
C GLY A 108 23.05 17.60 5.50
N ASP A 109 22.07 16.71 5.44
CA ASP A 109 20.67 16.98 5.76
C ASP A 109 20.37 16.73 7.24
N ASP A 110 19.45 17.52 7.80
CA ASP A 110 18.88 17.27 9.13
C ASP A 110 17.89 16.10 9.07
N ILE A 111 17.85 15.29 10.14
CA ILE A 111 16.94 14.14 10.23
C ILE A 111 16.25 14.07 11.60
N GLU A 112 14.93 13.91 11.56
CA GLU A 112 14.09 13.69 12.74
C GLU A 112 13.41 12.31 12.63
N PHE A 113 13.58 11.46 13.64
CA PHE A 113 12.90 10.16 13.70
C PHE A 113 11.65 10.25 14.58
N ARG A 114 10.48 9.95 14.00
CA ARG A 114 9.21 9.83 14.72
C ARG A 114 8.76 8.37 14.74
N GLU A 115 8.71 7.79 15.93
CA GLU A 115 8.30 6.40 16.12
C GLU A 115 6.79 6.29 16.41
N TYR A 116 6.14 5.37 15.71
CA TYR A 116 4.71 5.10 15.87
C TYR A 116 4.51 3.67 16.36
N LYS A 117 3.60 3.51 17.33
CA LYS A 117 3.17 2.17 17.81
C LYS A 117 1.93 1.74 17.05
N ARG A 118 1.71 0.42 16.98
CA ARG A 118 0.48 -0.14 16.41
C ARG A 118 -0.74 0.48 17.09
N LEU A 119 -1.70 0.94 16.28
CA LEU A 119 -2.96 1.50 16.76
C LEU A 119 -3.79 0.45 17.53
N CYS A 120 -3.70 -0.81 17.10
CA CYS A 120 -4.36 -1.94 17.74
C CYS A 120 -3.35 -3.04 18.10
N PRO A 121 -3.51 -3.71 19.27
CA PRO A 121 -2.64 -4.81 19.65
C PRO A 121 -2.81 -6.00 18.71
N LEU A 122 -1.71 -6.67 18.38
CA LEU A 122 -1.70 -7.93 17.63
C LEU A 122 -1.32 -9.06 18.59
N ARG A 123 -2.02 -10.18 18.50
CA ARG A 123 -1.72 -11.41 19.24
C ARG A 123 -1.70 -12.58 18.28
N VAL A 124 -0.76 -13.49 18.50
CA VAL A 124 -0.73 -14.77 17.78
C VAL A 124 -1.70 -15.72 18.48
N ASP A 125 -2.70 -16.17 17.76
CA ASP A 125 -3.64 -17.18 18.24
C ASP A 125 -3.14 -18.60 17.94
N LYS A 126 -3.84 -19.61 18.44
CA LYS A 126 -3.59 -21.01 18.14
C LYS A 126 -3.83 -21.28 16.65
N PRO A 127 -3.10 -22.25 16.06
CA PRO A 127 -3.33 -22.64 14.67
C PRO A 127 -4.77 -23.08 14.44
N LEU A 128 -5.34 -22.69 13.30
CA LEU A 128 -6.63 -23.18 12.84
C LEU A 128 -6.52 -24.68 12.55
N THR A 129 -7.33 -25.50 13.21
CA THR A 129 -7.32 -26.96 13.03
C THR A 129 -8.34 -27.44 12.01
N ASN A 130 -9.51 -26.80 11.94
CA ASN A 130 -10.58 -27.17 11.02
C ASN A 130 -11.18 -25.94 10.35
N PHE A 131 -11.65 -26.09 9.11
CA PHE A 131 -12.37 -25.02 8.39
C PHE A 131 -13.68 -24.62 9.08
N THR A 132 -14.28 -25.49 9.90
CA THR A 132 -15.48 -25.16 10.68
C THR A 132 -15.25 -24.11 11.76
N ASP A 133 -13.99 -23.89 12.17
CA ASP A 133 -13.63 -22.92 13.21
C ASP A 133 -13.48 -21.49 12.66
N ILE A 134 -13.62 -21.32 11.33
CA ILE A 134 -13.58 -20.04 10.63
C ILE A 134 -14.73 -19.15 11.10
N ARG A 135 -14.46 -17.85 11.19
CA ARG A 135 -15.41 -16.83 11.59
C ARG A 135 -15.51 -15.73 10.54
N LYS A 136 -16.64 -15.01 10.58
CA LYS A 136 -16.80 -13.80 9.79
C LYS A 136 -15.68 -12.80 10.13
N GLY A 137 -15.02 -12.29 9.09
CA GLY A 137 -13.86 -11.39 9.18
C GLY A 137 -12.51 -12.09 9.04
N ASP A 138 -12.46 -13.42 8.99
CA ASP A 138 -11.20 -14.13 8.82
C ASP A 138 -10.62 -13.91 7.42
N CYS A 139 -9.29 -13.79 7.36
CA CYS A 139 -8.52 -13.72 6.12
C CYS A 139 -7.53 -14.90 6.06
N ILE A 140 -7.68 -15.76 5.04
CA ILE A 140 -6.81 -16.92 4.81
C ILE A 140 -5.86 -16.62 3.65
N VAL A 141 -4.57 -16.69 3.92
CA VAL A 141 -3.52 -16.37 2.95
C VAL A 141 -2.98 -17.66 2.32
N GLY A 142 -3.11 -17.78 1.00
CA GLY A 142 -2.52 -18.84 0.19
C GLY A 142 -1.36 -18.32 -0.68
N PHE A 143 -0.38 -19.17 -0.96
CA PHE A 143 0.84 -18.78 -1.68
C PHE A 143 0.83 -19.17 -3.17
N SER A 144 -0.16 -19.95 -3.60
CA SER A 144 -0.36 -20.28 -5.01
C SER A 144 -1.79 -19.96 -5.46
N ARG A 145 -1.96 -19.72 -6.76
CA ARG A 145 -3.29 -19.51 -7.34
C ARG A 145 -4.19 -20.73 -7.15
N ASN A 146 -3.61 -21.94 -7.23
CA ASN A 146 -4.36 -23.17 -7.03
C ASN A 146 -4.82 -23.26 -5.56
N ASP A 147 -3.92 -23.00 -4.62
CA ASP A 147 -4.21 -23.02 -3.18
C ASP A 147 -5.35 -22.06 -2.86
N ILE A 148 -5.34 -20.85 -3.43
CA ILE A 148 -6.38 -19.84 -3.21
C ILE A 148 -7.76 -20.34 -3.66
N TYR A 149 -7.87 -20.99 -4.81
CA TYR A 149 -9.15 -21.54 -5.27
C TYR A 149 -9.56 -22.79 -4.49
N GLU A 150 -8.60 -23.63 -4.08
CA GLU A 150 -8.85 -24.81 -3.25
C GLU A 150 -9.32 -24.42 -1.85
N LEU A 151 -8.69 -23.43 -1.23
CA LEU A 151 -9.10 -22.84 0.04
C LEU A 151 -10.51 -22.26 -0.06
N LYS A 152 -10.80 -21.47 -1.09
CA LYS A 152 -12.17 -20.95 -1.32
C LYS A 152 -13.19 -22.09 -1.39
N ARG A 153 -12.93 -23.11 -2.22
CA ARG A 153 -13.85 -24.25 -2.36
C ARG A 153 -14.05 -24.99 -1.04
N SER A 154 -12.97 -25.20 -0.28
CA SER A 154 -12.99 -25.90 1.00
C SER A 154 -13.79 -25.13 2.06
N VAL A 155 -13.66 -23.81 2.11
CA VAL A 155 -14.43 -22.96 3.01
C VAL A 155 -15.90 -22.95 2.61
N GLU A 156 -16.22 -22.71 1.34
CA GLU A 156 -17.62 -22.64 0.86
C GLU A 156 -18.34 -24.00 0.87
N SER A 157 -17.61 -25.12 0.83
CA SER A 157 -18.19 -26.47 0.94
C SER A 157 -18.43 -26.90 2.38
N THR A 158 -17.66 -26.37 3.34
CA THR A 158 -17.64 -26.83 4.73
C THR A 158 -18.37 -25.86 5.66
N THR A 159 -18.56 -24.61 5.23
CA THR A 159 -19.16 -23.53 6.01
C THR A 159 -20.25 -22.80 5.21
N PRO A 160 -21.18 -22.11 5.86
CA PRO A 160 -22.17 -21.28 5.16
C PRO A 160 -21.59 -19.94 4.64
N PHE A 161 -20.30 -19.67 4.88
CA PHE A 161 -19.67 -18.41 4.52
C PHE A 161 -19.39 -18.32 3.02
N ARG A 162 -19.50 -17.10 2.48
CA ARG A 162 -19.01 -16.80 1.13
C ARG A 162 -17.66 -16.12 1.18
N CYS A 163 -16.80 -16.48 0.23
CA CYS A 163 -15.42 -16.02 0.22
C CYS A 163 -15.17 -14.97 -0.87
N ALA A 164 -14.59 -13.83 -0.49
CA ALA A 164 -14.00 -12.86 -1.42
C ALA A 164 -12.59 -13.34 -1.81
N LEU A 165 -12.13 -12.96 -3.01
CA LEU A 165 -10.84 -13.41 -3.56
C LEU A 165 -9.95 -12.25 -3.96
N VAL A 166 -8.74 -12.19 -3.41
CA VAL A 166 -7.75 -11.18 -3.81
C VAL A 166 -6.37 -11.81 -4.01
N TYR A 167 -5.83 -11.72 -5.23
CA TYR A 167 -4.45 -12.16 -5.52
C TYR A 167 -3.79 -11.20 -6.50
N GLY A 168 -2.45 -11.14 -6.49
CA GLY A 168 -1.69 -10.06 -7.16
C GLY A 168 -1.96 -9.86 -8.65
N ARG A 169 -2.29 -10.93 -9.40
CA ARG A 169 -2.62 -10.85 -10.84
C ARG A 169 -4.05 -10.42 -11.16
N LEU A 170 -4.91 -10.24 -10.15
CA LEU A 170 -6.29 -9.80 -10.37
C LEU A 170 -6.29 -8.33 -10.86
N PRO A 171 -7.04 -7.97 -11.92
CA PRO A 171 -7.10 -6.60 -12.39
C PRO A 171 -7.49 -5.61 -11.26
N PRO A 172 -6.94 -4.39 -11.23
CA PRO A 172 -7.22 -3.43 -10.15
C PRO A 172 -8.71 -3.16 -9.90
N PRO A 173 -9.57 -2.97 -10.93
CA PRO A 173 -11.00 -2.78 -10.69
C PRO A 173 -11.62 -3.97 -9.96
N ASN A 174 -11.30 -5.19 -10.41
CA ASN A 174 -11.80 -6.42 -9.78
C ASN A 174 -11.29 -6.58 -8.35
N ARG A 175 -10.03 -6.22 -8.06
CA ARG A 175 -9.50 -6.22 -6.69
C ARG A 175 -10.29 -5.28 -5.79
N ARG A 176 -10.55 -4.05 -6.26
CA ARG A 176 -11.35 -3.07 -5.50
C ARG A 176 -12.75 -3.57 -5.22
N THR A 177 -13.42 -4.17 -6.21
CA THR A 177 -14.74 -4.77 -6.01
C THR A 177 -14.68 -5.90 -4.97
N GLN A 178 -13.69 -6.80 -5.04
CA GLN A 178 -13.56 -7.89 -4.05
C GLN A 178 -13.28 -7.37 -2.63
N ALA A 179 -12.45 -6.33 -2.49
CA ALA A 179 -12.20 -5.65 -1.23
C ALA A 179 -13.49 -5.03 -0.67
N GLN A 180 -14.25 -4.31 -1.50
CA GLN A 180 -15.54 -3.72 -1.12
C GLN A 180 -16.55 -4.77 -0.69
N LEU A 181 -16.64 -5.90 -1.40
CA LEU A 181 -17.54 -7.00 -1.03
C LEU A 181 -17.21 -7.54 0.36
N PHE A 182 -15.93 -7.65 0.73
CA PHE A 182 -15.50 -8.13 2.04
C PHE A 182 -15.68 -7.10 3.16
N ASN A 183 -15.42 -5.82 2.88
CA ASN A 183 -15.49 -4.75 3.88
C ASN A 183 -16.92 -4.28 4.16
N ASP A 184 -17.85 -4.46 3.23
CA ASP A 184 -19.24 -4.10 3.38
C ASP A 184 -19.98 -5.14 4.23
N GLN A 185 -20.40 -4.74 5.43
CA GLN A 185 -21.08 -5.62 6.38
C GLN A 185 -22.49 -6.04 5.92
N GLU A 186 -23.11 -5.29 5.00
CA GLU A 186 -24.43 -5.59 4.43
C GLU A 186 -24.36 -6.66 3.34
N ILE A 187 -23.17 -6.88 2.76
CA ILE A 187 -22.95 -7.86 1.70
C ILE A 187 -22.52 -9.20 2.33
N PRO A 188 -23.10 -10.35 1.92
CA PRO A 188 -22.78 -11.64 2.51
C PRO A 188 -21.46 -12.22 1.97
N TYR A 189 -20.35 -11.52 2.08
CA TYR A 189 -18.99 -12.04 1.85
C TYR A 189 -18.22 -11.99 3.17
N ASP A 190 -18.23 -13.10 3.89
CA ASP A 190 -17.82 -13.16 5.29
C ASP A 190 -16.32 -13.42 5.49
N VAL A 191 -15.65 -14.01 4.50
CA VAL A 191 -14.25 -14.47 4.61
C VAL A 191 -13.45 -13.98 3.41
N LEU A 192 -12.21 -13.55 3.64
CA LEU A 192 -11.27 -13.18 2.58
C LEU A 192 -10.29 -14.32 2.33
N ILE A 193 -10.17 -14.78 1.08
CA ILE A 193 -9.10 -15.69 0.66
C ILE A 193 -8.17 -14.91 -0.25
N ALA A 194 -6.90 -14.81 0.13
CA ALA A 194 -6.00 -13.93 -0.58
C ALA A 194 -4.56 -14.44 -0.70
N SER A 195 -3.75 -13.75 -1.51
CA SER A 195 -2.30 -13.97 -1.55
C SER A 195 -1.56 -12.98 -0.65
N ASP A 196 -0.26 -13.18 -0.49
CA ASP A 196 0.70 -12.22 0.06
C ASP A 196 0.57 -10.77 -0.47
N ALA A 197 -0.07 -10.59 -1.62
CA ALA A 197 -0.37 -9.29 -2.19
C ALA A 197 -1.13 -8.39 -1.20
N ILE A 198 -1.95 -8.93 -0.29
CA ILE A 198 -2.67 -8.13 0.72
C ILE A 198 -1.76 -7.40 1.69
N GLY A 199 -0.51 -7.86 1.88
CA GLY A 199 0.42 -7.22 2.81
C GLY A 199 0.95 -5.89 2.29
N THR A 200 0.87 -5.66 0.98
CA THR A 200 1.27 -4.41 0.32
C THR A 200 0.07 -3.66 -0.28
N LEU A 201 -1.08 -4.32 -0.37
CA LEU A 201 -2.33 -3.75 -0.81
C LEU A 201 -3.12 -3.35 0.42
N GLN A 202 -3.42 -2.06 0.59
CA GLN A 202 -4.53 -1.70 1.46
C GLN A 202 -5.81 -2.27 0.81
N ILE A 203 -6.45 -3.22 1.51
CA ILE A 203 -7.72 -3.86 1.15
C ILE A 203 -8.74 -3.42 2.17
#